data_AF-A0A3S1RIB8-F1
#
_entry.id   AF-A0A3S1RIB8-F1
#
_cell.length_a   1.000
_cell.length_b   1.000
_cell.length_c   1.000
_cell.angle_alpha   90.00
_cell.angle_beta   90.00
_cell.angle_gamma   90.00
#
_symmetry.space_group_name_H-M   'P 1'
#
loop_
_entity.id
_entity.type
_entity.pdbx_description
1 polymer ?
#
loop_
_entity_poly.entity_id
_entity_poly.type
_entity_poly.pdbx_seq_one_letter_code
_entity_poly.pdbx_strand_id
1 'polypeptide(L)'
;FYYGAASYAVAAPEGSGSVQVGGPVLSPFAEELFYGLLRIGFRNIHAIIHHQTENFVAGMPTDLAFKTAGRQAIFRFLEKERGEGWWGSNSMADYYAGHAQGENVFNWVQVHPLMPAAMNGKYPFDHAGKGETSLMLALCPEAVDEKHLADNTGWYTKDAAEASAGLGKIGVAMILDHLRSILVR
;
A
#
# COMPACT_ATOMS: atom_id res chain seq x y z
N PHE A 1 2.48 5.33 -7.48
CA PHE A 1 1.19 5.49 -8.19
C PHE A 1 0.39 6.54 -7.44
N TYR A 2 -0.26 7.48 -8.14
CA TYR A 2 -0.76 8.72 -7.52
C TYR A 2 -2.25 8.71 -7.17
N TYR A 3 -3.02 7.72 -7.65
CA TYR A 3 -4.46 7.65 -7.42
C TYR A 3 -4.81 6.52 -6.45
N GLY A 4 -5.96 6.64 -5.79
CA GLY A 4 -6.46 5.64 -4.84
C GLY A 4 -7.97 5.46 -4.99
N ALA A 5 -8.47 4.40 -4.36
CA ALA A 5 -9.90 4.14 -4.23
C ALA A 5 -10.43 4.54 -2.84
N ALA A 6 -11.73 4.84 -2.77
CA ALA A 6 -12.48 5.35 -1.63
C ALA A 6 -12.06 6.74 -1.10
N SER A 7 -11.36 7.57 -1.89
CA SER A 7 -10.95 8.92 -1.49
C SER A 7 -12.12 9.82 -1.07
N TYR A 8 -13.32 9.58 -1.61
CA TYR A 8 -14.54 10.31 -1.25
C TYR A 8 -15.14 9.91 0.12
N ALA A 9 -14.65 8.85 0.75
CA ALA A 9 -15.27 8.29 1.95
C ALA A 9 -15.12 9.20 3.18
N VAL A 10 -14.03 9.96 3.26
CA VAL A 10 -13.79 10.91 4.37
C VAL A 10 -14.32 12.31 4.04
N ALA A 11 -14.18 12.74 2.78
CA ALA A 11 -14.69 14.02 2.29
C ALA A 11 -15.16 13.90 0.85
N ALA A 12 -16.30 14.53 0.51
CA ALA A 12 -16.82 14.55 -0.86
C ALA A 12 -15.82 15.24 -1.82
N PRO A 13 -15.70 14.78 -3.08
CA PRO A 13 -14.70 15.31 -4.03
C PRO A 13 -15.04 16.71 -4.57
N GLU A 14 -16.33 17.08 -4.63
CA GLU A 14 -16.77 18.34 -5.20
C GLU A 14 -16.25 19.54 -4.39
N GLY A 15 -15.42 20.38 -5.02
CA GLY A 15 -14.85 21.57 -4.39
C GLY A 15 -13.72 21.32 -3.39
N SER A 16 -13.30 20.05 -3.19
CA SER A 16 -12.24 19.67 -2.25
C SER A 16 -10.97 19.13 -2.92
N GLY A 17 -11.02 18.83 -4.22
CA GLY A 17 -9.85 18.44 -5.02
C GLY A 17 -9.49 16.95 -4.98
N SER A 18 -10.25 16.12 -4.25
CA SER A 18 -10.03 14.66 -4.23
C SER A 18 -10.37 14.02 -5.57
N VAL A 19 -9.40 13.30 -6.16
CA VAL A 19 -9.59 12.53 -7.40
C VAL A 19 -9.55 11.04 -7.10
N GLN A 20 -10.73 10.42 -7.17
CA GLN A 20 -10.95 9.00 -6.93
C GLN A 20 -10.75 8.17 -8.21
N VAL A 21 -10.06 7.04 -8.11
CA VAL A 21 -10.08 5.97 -9.13
C VAL A 21 -10.53 4.67 -8.46
N GLY A 22 -11.62 4.08 -8.95
CA GLY A 22 -12.22 2.89 -8.34
C GLY A 22 -11.34 1.64 -8.45
N GLY A 23 -11.44 0.75 -7.45
CA GLY A 23 -10.77 -0.56 -7.43
C GLY A 23 -10.91 -1.38 -8.73
N PRO A 24 -12.10 -1.46 -9.37
CA PRO A 24 -12.28 -2.16 -10.65
C PRO A 24 -11.44 -1.60 -11.82
N VAL A 25 -11.03 -0.33 -11.75
CA VAL A 25 -10.13 0.31 -12.74
C VAL A 25 -8.67 0.15 -12.32
N LEU A 26 -8.39 0.23 -11.01
CA LEU A 26 -7.03 0.05 -10.48
C LEU A 26 -6.51 -1.38 -10.63
N SER A 27 -7.36 -2.39 -10.44
CA SER A 27 -6.96 -3.80 -10.53
C SER A 27 -6.35 -4.18 -11.88
N PRO A 28 -6.99 -3.92 -13.04
CA PRO A 28 -6.38 -4.26 -14.33
C PRO A 28 -5.09 -3.48 -14.62
N PHE A 29 -5.00 -2.21 -14.20
CA PHE A 29 -3.75 -1.46 -14.31
C PHE A 29 -2.62 -2.10 -13.49
N ALA A 30 -2.88 -2.42 -12.23
CA ALA A 30 -1.90 -3.04 -11.35
C ALA A 30 -1.50 -4.43 -11.86
N GLU A 31 -2.43 -5.20 -12.44
CA GLU A 31 -2.14 -6.52 -13.01
C GLU A 31 -1.17 -6.40 -14.18
N GLU A 32 -1.45 -5.51 -15.14
CA GLU A 32 -0.55 -5.28 -16.28
C GLU A 32 0.83 -4.80 -15.84
N LEU A 33 0.89 -3.93 -14.82
CA LEU A 33 2.16 -3.49 -14.23
C LEU A 33 2.95 -4.67 -13.66
N PHE A 34 2.34 -5.48 -12.79
CA PHE A 34 3.01 -6.62 -12.16
C PHE A 34 3.39 -7.68 -13.19
N TYR A 35 2.50 -7.99 -14.13
CA TYR A 35 2.77 -8.93 -15.21
C TYR A 35 3.94 -8.46 -16.08
N GLY A 36 4.01 -7.17 -16.41
CA GLY A 36 5.14 -6.57 -17.11
C GLY A 36 6.46 -6.73 -16.33
N LEU A 37 6.45 -6.46 -15.02
CA LEU A 37 7.62 -6.66 -14.16
C LEU A 37 8.08 -8.12 -14.11
N LEU A 38 7.14 -9.07 -14.02
CA LEU A 38 7.44 -10.50 -14.09
C LEU A 38 8.09 -10.87 -15.44
N ARG A 39 7.56 -10.33 -16.55
CA ARG A 39 8.09 -10.59 -17.90
C ARG A 39 9.52 -10.10 -18.11
N ILE A 40 9.92 -8.99 -17.47
CA ILE A 40 11.30 -8.47 -17.57
C ILE A 40 12.24 -9.07 -16.52
N GLY A 41 11.76 -10.02 -15.70
CA GLY A 41 12.60 -10.83 -14.81
C GLY A 41 12.53 -10.51 -13.32
N PHE A 42 11.72 -9.55 -12.87
CA PHE A 42 11.56 -9.29 -11.44
C PHE A 42 10.80 -10.44 -10.76
N ARG A 43 11.27 -10.85 -9.58
CA ARG A 43 10.66 -11.90 -8.74
C ARG A 43 10.55 -11.49 -7.27
N ASN A 44 10.80 -10.23 -6.97
CA ASN A 44 10.70 -9.64 -5.63
C ASN A 44 10.08 -8.24 -5.76
N ILE A 45 8.76 -8.19 -5.91
CA ILE A 45 7.99 -6.99 -6.22
C ILE A 45 7.14 -6.65 -4.99
N HIS A 46 7.30 -5.45 -4.47
CA HIS A 46 6.56 -4.96 -3.31
C HIS A 46 5.76 -3.72 -3.68
N ALA A 47 4.45 -3.77 -3.47
CA ALA A 47 3.58 -2.59 -3.50
C ALA A 47 3.29 -2.14 -2.07
N ILE A 48 3.54 -0.86 -1.78
CA ILE A 48 3.29 -0.27 -0.46
C ILE A 48 2.09 0.67 -0.58
N ILE A 49 1.02 0.40 0.17
CA ILE A 49 -0.21 1.18 0.14
C ILE A 49 -0.31 2.04 1.40
N HIS A 50 -0.62 3.32 1.22
CA HIS A 50 -0.81 4.28 2.31
C HIS A 50 -2.26 4.75 2.43
N HIS A 51 -2.92 4.95 1.29
CA HIS A 51 -4.25 5.54 1.24
C HIS A 51 -5.31 4.59 1.81
N GLN A 52 -5.87 4.98 2.96
CA GLN A 52 -7.03 4.33 3.59
C GLN A 52 -6.84 2.82 3.81
N THR A 53 -5.76 2.43 4.49
CA THR A 53 -5.40 1.01 4.72
C THR A 53 -5.91 0.44 6.04
N GLU A 54 -7.11 0.83 6.46
CA GLU A 54 -7.74 0.35 7.70
C GLU A 54 -8.02 -1.16 7.61
N ASN A 55 -7.78 -1.90 8.69
CA ASN A 55 -7.91 -3.37 8.72
C ASN A 55 -7.33 -4.06 7.45
N PHE A 56 -6.04 -3.83 7.19
CA PHE A 56 -5.38 -4.30 5.97
C PHE A 56 -5.55 -5.81 5.70
N VAL A 57 -5.77 -6.65 6.72
CA VAL A 57 -6.03 -8.09 6.54
C VAL A 57 -7.33 -8.31 5.78
N ALA A 58 -8.43 -7.68 6.20
CA ALA A 58 -9.70 -7.70 5.48
C ALA A 58 -9.60 -6.93 4.16
N GLY A 59 -8.86 -5.81 4.19
CA GLY A 59 -8.50 -5.01 3.03
C GLY A 59 -9.50 -3.90 2.72
N MET A 60 -8.96 -2.78 2.24
CA MET A 60 -9.72 -1.66 1.69
C MET A 60 -9.66 -1.63 0.16
N PRO A 61 -10.49 -0.84 -0.52
CA PRO A 61 -10.64 -0.91 -1.98
C PRO A 61 -9.32 -0.83 -2.78
N THR A 62 -8.37 0.02 -2.36
CA THR A 62 -7.05 0.10 -3.00
C THR A 62 -6.23 -1.16 -2.75
N ASP A 63 -6.17 -1.62 -1.49
CA ASP A 63 -5.42 -2.82 -1.09
C ASP A 63 -5.93 -4.05 -1.82
N LEU A 64 -7.25 -4.23 -1.89
CA LEU A 64 -7.89 -5.37 -2.53
C LEU A 64 -7.63 -5.38 -4.03
N ALA A 65 -7.67 -4.21 -4.69
CA ALA A 65 -7.34 -4.10 -6.11
C ALA A 65 -5.90 -4.57 -6.38
N PHE A 66 -4.93 -4.09 -5.58
CA PHE A 66 -3.53 -4.46 -5.76
C PHE A 66 -3.24 -5.92 -5.36
N LYS A 67 -3.90 -6.44 -4.32
CA LYS A 67 -3.78 -7.85 -3.91
C LYS A 67 -4.32 -8.80 -4.97
N THR A 68 -5.49 -8.47 -5.52
CA THR A 68 -6.11 -9.25 -6.60
C THR A 68 -5.23 -9.23 -7.84
N ALA A 69 -4.80 -8.04 -8.26
CA ALA A 69 -3.90 -7.85 -9.39
C ALA A 69 -2.58 -8.64 -9.26
N GLY A 70 -1.94 -8.61 -8.09
CA GLY A 70 -0.69 -9.34 -7.86
C GLY A 70 -0.86 -10.85 -8.01
N ARG A 71 -1.98 -11.41 -7.53
CA ARG A 71 -2.30 -12.83 -7.70
C ARG A 71 -2.59 -13.16 -9.16
N GLN A 72 -3.42 -12.37 -9.84
CA GLN A 72 -3.74 -12.58 -11.25
C GLN A 72 -2.49 -12.52 -12.15
N ALA A 73 -1.60 -11.55 -11.92
CA ALA A 73 -0.36 -11.43 -12.67
C ALA A 73 0.55 -12.66 -12.53
N ILE A 74 0.66 -13.22 -11.32
CA ILE A 74 1.45 -14.44 -11.07
C ILE A 74 0.83 -15.64 -11.79
N PHE A 75 -0.48 -15.86 -11.66
CA PHE A 75 -1.16 -16.98 -12.32
C PHE A 75 -1.05 -16.89 -13.84
N ARG A 76 -1.34 -15.72 -14.42
CA ARG A 76 -1.21 -15.47 -15.85
C ARG A 76 0.21 -15.69 -16.35
N PHE A 77 1.22 -15.30 -15.58
CA PHE A 77 2.62 -15.54 -15.92
C PHE A 77 2.94 -17.04 -15.89
N LEU A 78 2.59 -17.75 -14.82
CA LEU A 78 2.89 -19.17 -14.67
C LEU A 78 2.14 -20.04 -15.69
N GLU A 79 0.89 -19.73 -15.98
CA GLU A 79 0.11 -20.42 -17.03
C GLU A 79 0.79 -20.27 -18.39
N LYS A 80 1.28 -19.08 -18.73
CA LYS A 80 2.03 -18.88 -19.98
C LYS A 80 3.34 -19.67 -20.01
N GLU A 81 4.07 -19.73 -18.91
CA GLU A 81 5.38 -20.39 -18.85
C GLU A 81 5.28 -21.92 -18.70
N ARG A 82 4.21 -22.43 -18.08
CA ARG A 82 4.10 -23.84 -17.64
C ARG A 82 2.84 -24.55 -18.16
N GLY A 83 1.93 -23.83 -18.81
CA GLY A 83 0.65 -24.33 -19.27
C GLY A 83 -0.42 -24.42 -18.17
N GLU A 84 -1.64 -24.76 -18.56
CA GLU A 84 -2.72 -25.11 -17.64
C GLU A 84 -2.36 -26.35 -16.82
N GLY A 85 -2.88 -26.44 -15.59
CA GLY A 85 -2.60 -27.58 -14.71
C GLY A 85 -1.18 -27.62 -14.14
N TRP A 86 -0.36 -26.58 -14.35
CA TRP A 86 1.04 -26.54 -13.90
C TRP A 86 1.20 -26.92 -12.43
N TRP A 87 0.31 -26.43 -11.55
CA TRP A 87 0.41 -26.68 -10.10
C TRP A 87 0.13 -28.15 -9.74
N GLY A 88 -0.75 -28.82 -10.47
CA GLY A 88 -1.04 -30.25 -10.27
C GLY A 88 -0.11 -31.20 -11.01
N SER A 89 0.87 -30.69 -11.77
CA SER A 89 1.77 -31.53 -12.55
C SER A 89 2.79 -32.28 -11.69
N ASN A 90 3.23 -33.46 -12.14
CA ASN A 90 4.21 -34.28 -11.41
C ASN A 90 5.56 -33.56 -11.19
N SER A 91 5.92 -32.58 -12.03
CA SER A 91 7.12 -31.76 -11.85
C SER A 91 7.01 -30.78 -10.68
N MET A 92 5.80 -30.58 -10.14
CA MET A 92 5.52 -29.73 -8.97
C MET A 92 5.24 -30.56 -7.71
N ALA A 93 5.55 -31.86 -7.69
CA ALA A 93 5.30 -32.74 -6.54
C ALA A 93 5.91 -32.22 -5.23
N ASP A 94 7.07 -31.57 -5.31
CA ASP A 94 7.79 -31.01 -4.15
C ASP A 94 7.48 -29.52 -3.90
N TYR A 95 6.46 -28.95 -4.55
CA TYR A 95 6.13 -27.51 -4.48
C TYR A 95 6.13 -26.93 -3.07
N TYR A 96 5.45 -27.60 -2.14
CA TYR A 96 5.34 -27.12 -0.75
C TYR A 96 6.66 -27.29 0.03
N ALA A 97 7.50 -28.26 -0.31
CA ALA A 97 8.79 -28.47 0.35
C ALA A 97 9.79 -27.36 -0.02
N GLY A 98 9.73 -26.84 -1.24
CA GLY A 98 10.55 -25.73 -1.73
C GLY A 98 10.22 -24.36 -1.13
N HIS A 99 9.06 -24.21 -0.47
CA HIS A 99 8.64 -22.92 0.10
C HIS A 99 9.64 -22.33 1.10
N ALA A 100 10.22 -23.17 1.96
CA ALA A 100 11.22 -22.74 2.94
C ALA A 100 12.54 -22.27 2.29
N GLN A 101 12.74 -22.58 1.01
CA GLN A 101 13.93 -22.25 0.23
C GLN A 101 13.70 -21.05 -0.71
N GLY A 102 12.53 -20.39 -0.59
CA GLY A 102 12.18 -19.20 -1.37
C GLY A 102 11.48 -19.50 -2.70
N GLU A 103 11.12 -20.76 -2.97
CA GLU A 103 10.47 -21.17 -4.23
C GLU A 103 8.97 -20.83 -4.29
N ASN A 104 8.41 -20.25 -3.22
CA ASN A 104 7.02 -19.84 -3.20
C ASN A 104 6.79 -18.67 -4.18
N VAL A 105 6.32 -19.01 -5.38
CA VAL A 105 6.00 -18.07 -6.46
C VAL A 105 4.98 -17.00 -6.05
N PHE A 106 4.16 -17.27 -5.03
CA PHE A 106 3.21 -16.29 -4.49
C PHE A 106 3.86 -15.20 -3.64
N ASN A 107 5.16 -15.30 -3.36
CA ASN A 107 5.96 -14.24 -2.76
C ASN A 107 6.56 -13.31 -3.82
N TRP A 108 6.43 -13.59 -5.13
CA TRP A 108 7.02 -12.73 -6.15
C TRP A 108 6.40 -11.34 -6.22
N VAL A 109 5.12 -11.22 -5.88
CA VAL A 109 4.38 -9.96 -5.77
C VAL A 109 3.71 -9.92 -4.41
N GLN A 110 4.06 -8.93 -3.61
CA GLN A 110 3.54 -8.72 -2.26
C GLN A 110 3.01 -7.30 -2.11
N VAL A 111 1.90 -7.17 -1.40
CA VAL A 111 1.25 -5.89 -1.14
C VAL A 111 1.23 -5.67 0.36
N HIS A 112 1.71 -4.52 0.80
CA HIS A 112 1.93 -4.20 2.21
C HIS A 112 1.31 -2.84 2.56
N PRO A 113 0.82 -2.65 3.80
CA PRO A 113 0.50 -1.33 4.28
C PRO A 113 1.79 -0.57 4.60
N LEU A 114 1.80 0.75 4.38
CA LEU A 114 2.89 1.63 4.81
C LEU A 114 3.02 1.60 6.33
N MET A 115 1.89 1.59 7.03
CA MET A 115 1.80 1.49 8.48
C MET A 115 1.04 0.21 8.86
N PRO A 116 1.71 -0.80 9.42
CA PRO A 116 1.06 -2.03 9.85
C PRO A 116 0.29 -1.83 11.15
N ALA A 117 -0.64 -2.75 11.45
CA ALA A 117 -1.45 -2.72 12.68
C ALA A 117 -0.62 -2.65 13.97
N ALA A 118 0.64 -3.12 13.96
CA ALA A 118 1.56 -3.03 15.10
C ALA A 118 1.96 -1.58 15.46
N MET A 119 1.66 -0.60 14.59
CA MET A 119 1.83 0.83 14.85
C MET A 119 0.59 1.49 15.44
N ASN A 120 -0.57 0.82 15.43
CA ASN A 120 -1.80 1.36 15.99
C ASN A 120 -1.59 1.70 17.47
N GLY A 121 -1.98 2.92 17.85
CA GLY A 121 -1.80 3.44 19.22
C GLY A 121 -0.38 3.86 19.58
N LYS A 122 0.62 3.68 18.69
CA LYS A 122 2.01 4.16 18.89
C LYS A 122 2.29 5.45 18.13
N TYR A 123 1.70 5.60 16.95
CA TYR A 123 1.72 6.82 16.15
C TYR A 123 0.26 7.24 15.88
N PRO A 124 -0.10 8.53 15.98
CA PRO A 124 -1.46 9.00 15.76
C PRO A 124 -1.77 9.09 14.27
N PHE A 125 -1.83 7.96 13.57
CA PHE A 125 -2.17 7.96 12.15
C PHE A 125 -3.65 8.33 11.96
N ASP A 126 -3.92 9.27 11.06
CA ASP A 126 -5.21 9.96 10.92
C ASP A 126 -5.43 10.42 9.47
N HIS A 127 -6.40 11.31 9.24
CA HIS A 127 -6.65 11.92 7.94
C HIS A 127 -6.48 13.44 8.04
N ALA A 128 -5.37 13.95 7.51
CA ALA A 128 -4.96 15.35 7.60
C ALA A 128 -5.00 15.92 9.04
N GLY A 129 -4.86 15.06 10.05
CA GLY A 129 -4.80 15.44 11.47
C GLY A 129 -3.36 15.61 11.93
N LYS A 130 -3.14 15.42 13.23
CA LYS A 130 -1.83 15.49 13.88
C LYS A 130 -0.76 14.63 13.20
N GLY A 131 -1.06 13.38 12.88
CA GLY A 131 -0.12 12.39 12.37
C GLY A 131 0.32 12.64 10.94
N GLU A 132 -0.63 12.72 10.00
CA GLU A 132 -0.31 12.96 8.59
C GLU A 132 0.37 14.33 8.40
N THR A 133 -0.11 15.37 9.09
CA THR A 133 0.52 16.71 9.04
C THR A 133 1.94 16.67 9.62
N SER A 134 2.17 15.93 10.71
CA SER A 134 3.51 15.77 11.26
C SER A 134 4.48 15.09 10.30
N LEU A 135 4.03 14.07 9.56
CA LEU A 135 4.85 13.43 8.52
C LEU A 135 5.23 14.44 7.43
N MET A 136 4.28 15.25 6.97
CA MET A 136 4.53 16.29 5.98
C MET A 136 5.53 17.32 6.47
N LEU A 137 5.39 17.83 7.70
CA LEU A 137 6.36 18.75 8.32
C LEU A 137 7.78 18.17 8.42
N ALA A 138 7.92 16.85 8.53
CA ALA A 138 9.22 16.19 8.58
C ALA A 138 9.83 15.88 7.21
N LEU A 139 9.02 15.59 6.19
CA LEU A 139 9.46 15.10 4.88
C LEU A 139 9.43 16.15 3.77
N CYS A 140 8.47 17.08 3.83
CA CYS A 140 8.20 18.09 2.80
C CYS A 140 7.56 19.34 3.47
N PRO A 141 8.28 20.00 4.40
CA PRO A 141 7.74 21.11 5.18
C PRO A 141 7.26 22.28 4.31
N GLU A 142 7.86 22.48 3.14
CA GLU A 142 7.46 23.51 2.17
C GLU A 142 6.05 23.31 1.59
N ALA A 143 5.48 22.11 1.72
CA ALA A 143 4.12 21.81 1.30
C ALA A 143 3.07 21.99 2.43
N VAL A 144 3.49 22.43 3.62
CA VAL A 144 2.59 22.70 4.75
C VAL A 144 2.53 24.20 5.00
N ASP A 145 1.37 24.81 4.76
CA ASP A 145 1.11 26.19 5.20
C ASP A 145 0.31 26.18 6.50
N GLU A 146 1.01 26.35 7.61
CA GLU A 146 0.44 26.33 8.96
C GLU A 146 -0.66 27.39 9.17
N LYS A 147 -0.69 28.46 8.36
CA LYS A 147 -1.71 29.51 8.46
C LYS A 147 -3.11 29.02 8.07
N HIS A 148 -3.19 27.94 7.29
CA HIS A 148 -4.43 27.40 6.75
C HIS A 148 -4.95 26.16 7.51
N LEU A 149 -4.31 25.76 8.62
CA LEU A 149 -4.73 24.57 9.39
C LEU A 149 -6.17 24.68 9.91
N ALA A 150 -6.65 25.89 10.16
CA ALA A 150 -8.00 26.14 10.65
C ALA A 150 -9.07 26.21 9.54
N ASP A 151 -8.69 26.22 8.26
CA ASP A 151 -9.63 26.40 7.16
C ASP A 151 -10.51 25.16 6.95
N ASN A 152 -9.97 23.96 7.20
CA ASN A 152 -10.75 22.74 7.19
C ASN A 152 -11.39 22.51 8.58
N THR A 153 -12.72 22.61 8.62
CA THR A 153 -13.53 22.45 9.84
C THR A 153 -13.98 21.00 10.07
N GLY A 154 -13.53 20.05 9.25
CA GLY A 154 -13.78 18.62 9.43
C GLY A 154 -13.27 18.12 10.78
N TRP A 155 -14.00 17.20 11.41
CA TRP A 155 -13.60 16.68 12.72
C TRP A 155 -12.24 15.98 12.70
N TYR A 156 -11.86 15.43 11.54
CA TYR A 156 -10.65 14.64 11.33
C TYR A 156 -9.38 15.50 11.20
N THR A 157 -9.49 16.82 10.96
CA THR A 157 -8.34 17.74 10.91
C THR A 157 -8.11 18.50 12.22
N LYS A 158 -9.00 18.32 13.21
CA LYS A 158 -9.07 19.18 14.41
C LYS A 158 -7.75 19.25 15.19
N ASP A 159 -6.99 18.16 15.24
CA ASP A 159 -5.74 18.06 15.99
C ASP A 159 -4.48 18.33 15.13
N ALA A 160 -4.64 18.74 13.87
CA ALA A 160 -3.51 19.09 12.99
C ALA A 160 -2.63 20.23 13.57
N ALA A 161 -3.21 21.14 14.35
CA ALA A 161 -2.47 22.18 15.07
C ALA A 161 -1.51 21.64 16.14
N GLU A 162 -1.65 20.38 16.55
CA GLU A 162 -0.72 19.70 17.46
C GLU A 162 0.41 18.96 16.72
N ALA A 163 0.46 19.07 15.39
CA ALA A 163 1.50 18.45 14.59
C ALA A 163 2.87 19.08 14.83
N SER A 164 3.93 18.30 14.62
CA SER A 164 5.29 18.81 14.67
C SER A 164 6.24 17.98 13.82
N ALA A 165 7.30 18.62 13.31
CA ALA A 165 8.37 17.91 12.61
C ALA A 165 9.06 16.87 13.52
N GLY A 166 9.10 17.09 14.84
CA GLY A 166 9.64 16.13 15.81
C GLY A 166 8.82 14.84 15.86
N LEU A 167 7.50 14.95 15.95
CA LEU A 167 6.60 13.79 15.88
C LEU A 167 6.71 13.10 14.51
N GLY A 168 6.78 13.87 13.43
CA GLY A 168 6.94 13.32 12.08
C GLY A 168 8.19 12.47 11.93
N LYS A 169 9.33 12.90 12.50
CA LYS A 169 10.57 12.13 12.50
C LYS A 169 10.44 10.79 13.24
N ILE A 170 9.66 10.73 14.32
CA ILE A 170 9.34 9.47 15.01
C ILE A 170 8.54 8.56 14.09
N GLY A 171 7.49 9.09 13.45
CA GLY A 171 6.69 8.34 12.48
C GLY A 171 7.52 7.79 11.31
N VAL A 172 8.38 8.61 10.72
CA VAL A 172 9.30 8.22 9.65
C VAL A 172 10.23 7.08 10.10
N ALA A 173 10.82 7.18 11.29
CA ALA A 173 11.69 6.12 11.81
C ALA A 173 10.94 4.79 11.94
N MET A 174 9.73 4.81 12.50
CA MET A 174 8.87 3.62 12.62
C MET A 174 8.54 3.01 11.26
N ILE A 175 8.12 3.84 10.28
CA ILE A 175 7.83 3.40 8.91
C ILE A 175 9.07 2.75 8.28
N LEU A 176 10.24 3.38 8.39
CA LEU A 176 11.48 2.85 7.84
C LEU A 176 11.88 1.52 8.48
N ASP A 177 11.72 1.37 9.80
CA ASP A 177 12.01 0.10 10.48
C ASP A 177 11.08 -1.01 10.03
N HIS A 178 9.78 -0.71 9.85
CA HIS A 178 8.83 -1.65 9.25
C HIS A 178 9.23 -2.04 7.83
N LEU A 179 9.44 -1.07 6.95
CA LEU A 179 9.81 -1.31 5.56
C LEU A 179 11.11 -2.11 5.47
N ARG A 180 12.12 -1.80 6.30
CA ARG A 180 13.35 -2.60 6.37
C ARG A 180 13.06 -4.05 6.76
N SER A 181 12.15 -4.30 7.68
CA SER A 181 11.84 -5.67 8.12
C SER A 181 11.12 -6.52 7.05
N ILE A 182 10.27 -5.90 6.23
CA ILE A 182 9.48 -6.62 5.21
C ILE A 182 10.14 -6.66 3.82
N LEU A 183 11.13 -5.80 3.56
CA LEU A 183 11.86 -5.74 2.29
C LEU A 183 13.21 -6.47 2.33
N VAL A 184 13.52 -7.20 3.41
CA VAL A 184 14.71 -8.06 3.46
C VAL A 184 14.51 -9.23 2.50
N ARG A 185 15.54 -9.52 1.71
CA ARG A 185 15.61 -10.68 0.82
C ARG A 185 15.77 -11.99 1.59
#